data_AF-A0AB33JAD1-F1
#
_entry.id   AF-A0AB33JAD1-F1
#
_cell.length_a   1.000
_cell.length_b   1.000
_cell.length_c   1.000
_cell.angle_alpha   90.00
_cell.angle_beta   90.00
_cell.angle_gamma   90.00
#
_symmetry.space_group_name_H-M   'P 1'
#
loop_
_entity.id
_entity.type
_entity.pdbx_description
1 polymer ?
#
loop_
_entity_poly.entity_id
_entity_poly.type
_entity_poly.pdbx_seq_one_letter_code
_entity_poly.pdbx_strand_id
1 'polypeptide(L)'
;MGFLKNQMMKQLEAAKVSVSEDRLDELEAQGYDVSEYRNALNAKKAEQEEKVRTLRGNHQNPTDLKKLEPYVETPRSTETPFFKAVAGKAPFFGKSKWRARYSEGPIVYEAVLDCPDEALAPPTDDGGYHCITLYAIDSGHARDEAWLQRVMTALRDMRDRKRDTPEDCMEVVDMMRNKDNEGDWRSGWLGQSIAEGAQAYYHKAVVFQKDLPNGFIPDNYILPKVCTSIPQKAGHVPLVSVIPPVFYM
;
A
#
# COMPACT_ATOMS: atom_id res chain seq x y z
N MET A 1 -18.38 25.22 35.28
CA MET A 1 -16.90 25.10 35.24
C MET A 1 -16.39 23.75 34.71
N GLY A 2 -17.11 22.62 34.83
CA GLY A 2 -16.64 21.31 34.36
C GLY A 2 -16.47 21.15 32.83
N PHE A 3 -17.35 21.78 32.04
CA PHE A 3 -17.29 21.72 30.58
C PHE A 3 -16.01 22.38 30.01
N LEU A 4 -15.68 23.59 30.48
CA LEU A 4 -14.49 24.33 30.04
C LEU A 4 -13.19 23.60 30.40
N LYS A 5 -13.13 23.01 31.61
CA LYS A 5 -11.99 22.20 32.07
C LYS A 5 -11.80 20.94 31.22
N ASN A 6 -12.88 20.24 30.89
CA ASN A 6 -12.82 19.06 30.01
C ASN A 6 -12.36 19.43 28.59
N GLN A 7 -12.78 20.58 28.07
CA GLN A 7 -12.36 21.05 26.75
C GLN A 7 -10.87 21.41 26.73
N MET A 8 -10.36 22.08 27.77
CA MET A 8 -8.92 22.36 27.91
C MET A 8 -8.09 21.09 28.01
N MET A 9 -8.53 20.09 28.79
CA MET A 9 -7.82 18.81 28.89
C MET A 9 -7.75 18.09 27.54
N LYS A 10 -8.85 18.08 26.77
CA LYS A 10 -8.85 17.51 25.42
C LYS A 10 -7.89 18.25 24.47
N GLN A 11 -7.83 19.57 24.54
CA GLN A 11 -6.90 20.35 23.74
C GLN A 11 -5.44 20.08 24.12
N LEU A 12 -5.16 19.92 25.42
CA LEU A 12 -3.81 19.59 25.90
C LEU A 12 -3.37 18.21 25.41
N GLU A 13 -4.23 17.19 25.53
CA GLU A 13 -3.93 15.85 25.03
C GLU A 13 -3.78 15.82 23.50
N ALA A 14 -4.63 16.57 22.78
CA ALA A 14 -4.47 16.73 21.33
C ALA A 14 -3.14 17.39 20.94
N ALA A 15 -2.69 18.38 21.72
CA ALA A 15 -1.41 19.05 21.49
C ALA A 15 -0.21 18.13 21.77
N LYS A 16 -0.31 17.22 22.74
CA LYS A 16 0.77 16.25 23.03
C LYS A 16 1.00 15.30 21.88
N VAL A 17 -0.06 14.89 21.18
CA VAL A 17 0.03 13.94 20.06
C VAL A 17 0.20 14.61 18.69
N SER A 18 0.21 15.95 18.62
CA SER A 18 0.44 16.70 17.37
C SER A 18 1.92 17.01 17.13
N VAL A 19 2.78 16.87 18.13
CA VAL A 19 4.22 17.05 17.97
C VAL A 19 4.79 15.84 17.23
N SER A 20 5.52 16.07 16.14
CA SER A 20 6.15 14.98 15.39
C SER A 20 7.23 14.29 16.21
N GLU A 21 7.45 13.00 15.95
CA GLU A 21 8.49 12.24 16.65
C GLU A 21 9.90 12.80 16.38
N ASP A 22 10.18 13.29 15.16
CA ASP A 22 11.46 13.95 14.84
C ASP A 22 11.68 15.21 15.69
N ARG A 23 10.60 15.98 15.93
CA ARG A 23 10.70 17.15 16.81
C ARG A 23 10.95 16.76 18.26
N LEU A 24 10.41 15.62 18.71
CA LEU A 24 10.72 15.10 20.04
C LEU A 24 12.17 14.65 20.14
N ASP A 25 12.71 14.00 19.11
CA ASP A 25 14.13 13.61 19.05
C ASP A 25 15.03 14.86 19.18
N GLU A 26 14.72 15.95 18.45
CA GLU A 26 15.46 17.22 18.54
C GLU A 26 15.43 17.85 19.93
N LEU A 27 14.27 17.80 20.60
CA LEU A 27 14.09 18.37 21.94
C LEU A 27 14.84 17.56 22.99
N GLU A 28 14.78 16.23 22.91
CA GLU A 28 15.57 15.34 23.78
C GLU A 28 17.07 15.57 23.61
N ALA A 29 17.53 15.73 22.36
CA ALA A 29 18.94 16.02 22.07
C ALA A 29 19.41 17.37 22.64
N GLN A 30 18.49 18.33 22.79
CA GLN A 30 18.73 19.61 23.46
C GLN A 30 18.63 19.53 25.00
N GLY A 31 18.29 18.36 25.54
CA GLY A 31 18.16 18.12 26.99
C GLY A 31 16.79 18.45 27.58
N TYR A 32 15.75 18.66 26.75
CA TYR A 32 14.38 18.81 27.23
C TYR A 32 13.77 17.45 27.60
N ASP A 33 13.07 17.38 28.73
CA ASP A 33 12.24 16.22 29.08
C ASP A 33 10.94 16.26 28.27
N VAL A 34 10.75 15.25 27.42
CA VAL A 34 9.54 15.07 26.61
C VAL A 34 8.83 13.74 26.89
N SER A 35 9.12 13.10 28.03
CA SER A 35 8.60 11.78 28.39
C SER A 35 7.07 11.72 28.34
N GLU A 36 6.38 12.79 28.75
CA GLU A 36 4.91 12.86 28.65
C GLU A 36 4.41 12.81 27.20
N TYR A 37 5.09 13.49 26.27
CA TYR A 37 4.73 13.50 24.85
C TYR A 37 4.97 12.13 24.21
N ARG A 38 6.10 11.48 24.54
CA ARG A 38 6.40 10.10 24.11
C ARG A 38 5.34 9.13 24.58
N ASN A 39 4.97 9.19 25.86
CA ASN A 39 3.94 8.32 26.43
C ASN A 39 2.58 8.53 25.75
N ALA A 40 2.19 9.79 25.49
CA ALA A 40 0.95 10.10 24.79
C ALA A 40 0.95 9.57 23.34
N LEU A 41 2.04 9.75 22.60
CA LEU A 41 2.17 9.21 21.23
C LEU A 41 2.14 7.69 21.20
N ASN A 42 2.86 7.03 22.12
CA ASN A 42 2.88 5.57 22.22
C ASN A 42 1.50 5.02 22.59
N ALA A 43 0.78 5.66 23.51
CA ALA A 43 -0.59 5.29 23.84
C ALA A 43 -1.53 5.40 22.63
N LYS A 44 -1.44 6.50 21.87
CA LYS A 44 -2.22 6.69 20.63
C LYS A 44 -1.89 5.64 19.57
N LYS A 45 -0.61 5.31 19.39
CA LYS A 45 -0.17 4.24 18.47
C LYS A 45 -0.73 2.89 18.88
N ALA A 46 -0.70 2.56 20.17
CA ALA A 46 -1.25 1.31 20.70
C ALA A 46 -2.77 1.23 20.53
N GLU A 47 -3.49 2.33 20.78
CA GLU A 47 -4.94 2.42 20.52
C GLU A 47 -5.25 2.19 19.03
N GLN A 48 -4.47 2.82 18.15
CA GLN A 48 -4.61 2.67 16.70
C GLN A 48 -4.29 1.23 16.23
N GLU A 49 -3.25 0.60 16.77
CA GLU A 49 -2.89 -0.79 16.45
C GLU A 49 -3.99 -1.76 16.90
N GLU A 50 -4.55 -1.57 18.10
CA GLU A 50 -5.66 -2.40 18.59
C GLU A 50 -6.96 -2.16 17.79
N LYS A 51 -7.21 -0.92 17.33
CA LYS A 51 -8.32 -0.61 16.42
C LYS A 51 -8.17 -1.39 15.11
N VAL A 52 -7.00 -1.33 14.48
CA VAL A 52 -6.73 -2.07 13.22
C VAL A 52 -6.85 -3.57 13.43
N ARG A 53 -6.31 -4.09 14.54
CA ARG A 53 -6.42 -5.52 14.91
C ARG A 53 -7.86 -5.95 15.10
N THR A 54 -8.67 -5.13 15.79
CA THR A 54 -10.10 -5.39 16.00
C THR A 54 -10.87 -5.36 14.68
N LEU A 55 -10.61 -4.37 13.82
CA LEU A 55 -11.23 -4.27 12.49
C LEU A 55 -10.93 -5.53 11.66
N ARG A 56 -9.66 -5.94 11.59
CA ARG A 56 -9.25 -7.17 10.88
C ARG A 56 -9.80 -8.44 11.50
N GLY A 57 -9.93 -8.50 12.82
CA GLY A 57 -10.55 -9.63 13.52
C GLY A 57 -12.04 -9.77 13.20
N ASN A 58 -12.74 -8.65 12.99
CA ASN A 58 -14.17 -8.63 12.69
C ASN A 58 -14.48 -8.81 11.19
N HIS A 59 -13.54 -8.47 10.32
CA HIS A 59 -13.73 -8.46 8.86
C HIS A 59 -12.58 -9.16 8.15
N GLN A 60 -12.77 -10.44 7.87
CA GLN A 60 -11.86 -11.22 7.04
C GLN A 60 -12.17 -11.05 5.56
N ASN A 61 -11.11 -11.01 4.76
CA ASN A 61 -11.16 -10.91 3.31
C ASN A 61 -10.05 -11.76 2.68
N PRO A 62 -10.17 -13.09 2.77
CA PRO A 62 -9.18 -13.99 2.21
C PRO A 62 -9.24 -13.95 0.69
N THR A 63 -8.08 -14.14 0.06
CA THR A 63 -7.93 -14.31 -1.38
C THR A 63 -7.19 -15.63 -1.67
N ASP A 64 -7.40 -16.18 -2.86
CA ASP A 64 -6.69 -17.36 -3.35
C ASP A 64 -5.97 -17.01 -4.66
N LEU A 65 -4.74 -16.51 -4.50
CA LEU A 65 -3.90 -16.08 -5.62
C LEU A 65 -3.50 -17.23 -6.56
N LYS A 66 -3.59 -18.50 -6.12
CA LYS A 66 -3.35 -19.69 -6.96
C LYS A 66 -4.41 -19.85 -8.05
N LYS A 67 -5.61 -19.27 -7.89
CA LYS A 67 -6.63 -19.24 -8.94
C LYS A 67 -6.18 -18.50 -10.20
N LEU A 68 -5.09 -17.74 -10.11
CA LEU A 68 -4.52 -17.03 -11.25
C LEU A 68 -3.58 -17.86 -12.12
N GLU A 69 -3.15 -19.05 -11.68
CA GLU A 69 -2.23 -19.90 -12.45
C GLU A 69 -2.65 -20.14 -13.91
N PRO A 70 -3.95 -20.37 -14.25
CA PRO A 70 -4.38 -20.50 -15.64
C PRO A 70 -4.19 -19.25 -16.52
N TYR A 71 -3.88 -18.09 -15.93
CA TYR A 71 -3.75 -16.80 -16.61
C TYR A 71 -2.32 -16.24 -16.58
N VAL A 72 -1.35 -16.99 -16.04
CA VAL A 72 0.04 -16.53 -15.94
C VAL A 72 0.74 -16.55 -17.29
N GLU A 73 0.48 -17.57 -18.11
CA GLU A 73 1.15 -17.74 -19.40
C GLU A 73 0.83 -16.60 -20.36
N THR A 74 1.88 -16.07 -20.99
CA THR A 74 1.78 -15.01 -22.00
C THR A 74 2.33 -15.50 -23.35
N PRO A 75 1.76 -15.05 -24.48
CA PRO A 75 0.61 -14.17 -24.60
C PRO A 75 -0.72 -14.87 -24.26
N ARG A 76 -1.56 -14.21 -23.47
CA ARG A 76 -2.93 -14.68 -23.15
C ARG A 76 -3.86 -14.53 -24.34
N SER A 77 -4.80 -15.47 -24.48
CA SER A 77 -5.85 -15.37 -25.50
C SER A 77 -6.81 -14.20 -25.23
N THR A 78 -7.05 -13.39 -26.26
CA THR A 78 -7.95 -12.22 -26.22
C THR A 78 -9.42 -12.59 -26.11
N GLU A 79 -9.76 -13.86 -26.36
CA GLU A 79 -11.14 -14.33 -26.34
C GLU A 79 -11.62 -14.78 -24.96
N THR A 80 -10.71 -14.86 -23.99
CA THR A 80 -11.00 -15.31 -22.62
C THR A 80 -11.82 -14.28 -21.83
N PRO A 81 -12.69 -14.74 -20.89
CA PRO A 81 -13.35 -13.84 -19.94
C PRO A 81 -12.35 -12.99 -19.15
N PHE A 82 -11.20 -13.57 -18.76
CA PHE A 82 -10.12 -12.86 -18.08
C PHE A 82 -9.61 -11.65 -18.88
N PHE A 83 -9.22 -11.87 -20.15
CA PHE A 83 -8.73 -10.77 -20.98
C PHE A 83 -9.78 -9.67 -21.13
N LYS A 84 -11.04 -10.03 -21.41
CA LYS A 84 -12.14 -9.06 -21.60
C LYS A 84 -12.39 -8.24 -20.34
N ALA A 85 -12.29 -8.86 -19.17
CA ALA A 85 -12.53 -8.22 -17.89
C ALA A 85 -11.38 -7.28 -17.49
N VAL A 86 -10.12 -7.66 -17.72
CA VAL A 86 -8.95 -6.84 -17.38
C VAL A 86 -8.69 -5.72 -18.40
N ALA A 87 -8.77 -6.02 -19.69
CA ALA A 87 -8.43 -5.07 -20.76
C ALA A 87 -9.55 -4.06 -21.03
N GLY A 88 -10.79 -4.44 -20.73
CA GLY A 88 -11.97 -3.61 -21.00
C GLY A 88 -12.18 -3.35 -22.49
N LYS A 89 -12.69 -2.16 -22.81
CA LYS A 89 -13.00 -1.78 -24.20
C LYS A 89 -11.74 -1.33 -24.94
N ALA A 90 -11.53 -1.91 -26.11
CA ALA A 90 -10.41 -1.53 -26.97
C ALA A 90 -10.49 -0.04 -27.37
N PRO A 91 -9.37 0.70 -27.37
CA PRO A 91 -9.33 2.09 -27.81
C PRO A 91 -9.57 2.19 -29.32
N PHE A 92 -9.97 3.39 -29.78
CA PHE A 92 -10.21 3.64 -31.21
C PHE A 92 -8.91 3.57 -32.02
N PHE A 93 -7.82 4.15 -31.51
CA PHE A 93 -6.47 4.09 -32.09
C PHE A 93 -5.54 3.20 -31.24
N GLY A 94 -4.54 2.59 -31.89
CA GLY A 94 -3.52 1.81 -31.18
C GLY A 94 -3.98 0.43 -30.68
N LYS A 95 -5.04 -0.15 -31.27
CA LYS A 95 -5.62 -1.45 -30.87
C LYS A 95 -4.59 -2.57 -30.76
N SER A 96 -3.63 -2.66 -31.68
CA SER A 96 -2.58 -3.70 -31.64
C SER A 96 -1.69 -3.54 -30.41
N LYS A 97 -1.20 -2.33 -30.14
CA LYS A 97 -0.40 -2.01 -28.94
C LYS A 97 -1.20 -2.26 -27.66
N TRP A 98 -2.46 -1.84 -27.62
CA TRP A 98 -3.36 -2.12 -26.49
C TRP A 98 -3.52 -3.63 -26.27
N ARG A 99 -3.81 -4.41 -27.32
CA ARG A 99 -3.92 -5.87 -27.21
C ARG A 99 -2.63 -6.48 -26.65
N ALA A 100 -1.48 -6.13 -27.24
CA ALA A 100 -0.18 -6.64 -26.82
C ALA A 100 0.09 -6.36 -25.33
N ARG A 101 -0.15 -5.12 -24.86
CA ARG A 101 0.02 -4.75 -23.44
C ARG A 101 -0.79 -5.65 -22.50
N TYR A 102 -2.03 -5.95 -22.87
CA TYR A 102 -2.90 -6.77 -22.03
C TYR A 102 -2.68 -8.26 -22.23
N SER A 103 -2.28 -8.76 -23.39
CA SER A 103 -2.04 -10.19 -23.61
C SER A 103 -0.67 -10.64 -23.15
N GLU A 104 0.35 -9.80 -23.34
CA GLU A 104 1.76 -10.12 -23.09
C GLU A 104 2.25 -9.65 -21.72
N GLY A 105 1.56 -8.69 -21.08
CA GLY A 105 1.94 -8.17 -19.77
C GLY A 105 1.95 -9.27 -18.70
N PRO A 106 2.95 -9.36 -17.82
CA PRO A 106 2.95 -10.36 -16.76
C PRO A 106 1.89 -10.02 -15.70
N ILE A 107 1.41 -11.03 -14.99
CA ILE A 107 0.70 -10.83 -13.73
C ILE A 107 1.74 -10.50 -12.65
N VAL A 108 1.49 -9.44 -11.89
CA VAL A 108 2.29 -9.01 -10.74
C VAL A 108 1.41 -8.96 -9.49
N TYR A 109 2.00 -9.20 -8.33
CA TYR A 109 1.36 -9.06 -7.03
C TYR A 109 1.76 -7.70 -6.44
N GLU A 110 0.76 -6.86 -6.18
CA GLU A 110 0.91 -5.55 -5.58
C GLU A 110 0.59 -5.59 -4.09
N ALA A 111 1.60 -5.33 -3.26
CA ALA A 111 1.46 -5.14 -1.84
C ALA A 111 0.91 -3.74 -1.52
N VAL A 112 -0.05 -3.68 -0.61
CA VAL A 112 -0.55 -2.44 0.01
C VAL A 112 0.25 -2.20 1.29
N LEU A 113 1.26 -1.34 1.21
CA LEU A 113 2.17 -1.02 2.31
C LEU A 113 1.45 -0.27 3.43
N ASP A 114 0.66 0.75 3.04
CA ASP A 114 -0.13 1.58 3.95
C ASP A 114 -1.43 2.05 3.27
N CYS A 115 -2.50 2.19 4.06
CA CYS A 115 -3.80 2.65 3.62
C CYS A 115 -4.59 3.26 4.81
N PRO A 116 -5.68 3.99 4.55
CA PRO A 116 -6.62 4.41 5.59
C PRO A 116 -7.30 3.20 6.25
N ASP A 117 -7.77 3.36 7.49
CA ASP A 117 -8.43 2.29 8.25
C ASP A 117 -9.75 1.87 7.62
N GLU A 118 -10.44 2.82 6.98
CA GLU A 118 -11.70 2.63 6.27
C GLU A 118 -11.55 1.63 5.12
N ALA A 119 -10.33 1.49 4.58
CA ALA A 119 -10.02 0.49 3.57
C ALA A 119 -9.93 -0.94 4.13
N LEU A 120 -9.96 -1.13 5.45
CA LEU A 120 -9.80 -2.43 6.10
C LEU A 120 -11.12 -3.10 6.51
N ALA A 121 -12.25 -2.46 6.25
CA ALA A 121 -13.58 -2.93 6.61
C ALA A 121 -14.58 -2.74 5.46
N PRO A 122 -15.73 -3.43 5.47
CA PRO A 122 -16.76 -3.26 4.45
C PRO A 122 -17.11 -1.78 4.24
N PRO A 123 -17.17 -1.32 2.98
CA PRO A 123 -17.34 0.09 2.70
C PRO A 123 -18.75 0.58 3.05
N THR A 124 -18.86 1.88 3.34
CA THR A 124 -20.15 2.55 3.57
C THR A 124 -20.59 3.41 2.38
N ASP A 125 -19.73 3.57 1.38
CA ASP A 125 -19.95 4.30 0.13
C ASP A 125 -19.26 3.56 -1.04
N ASP A 126 -19.05 4.23 -2.19
CA ASP A 126 -18.32 3.72 -3.37
C ASP A 126 -17.02 4.52 -3.61
N GLY A 127 -16.25 4.75 -2.55
CA GLY A 127 -15.05 5.57 -2.53
C GLY A 127 -13.77 4.93 -3.09
N GLY A 128 -12.72 5.75 -3.15
CA GLY A 128 -11.35 5.32 -3.42
C GLY A 128 -10.42 5.76 -2.31
N TYR A 129 -9.43 4.93 -2.00
CA TYR A 129 -8.47 5.16 -0.93
C TYR A 129 -7.08 5.46 -1.49
N HIS A 130 -6.40 6.43 -0.89
CA HIS A 130 -4.99 6.67 -1.17
C HIS A 130 -4.13 5.66 -0.42
N CYS A 131 -3.46 4.80 -1.17
CA CYS A 131 -2.59 3.75 -0.61
C CYS A 131 -1.15 3.96 -1.07
N ILE A 132 -0.20 3.59 -0.23
CA ILE A 132 1.19 3.38 -0.67
C ILE A 132 1.30 1.92 -1.07
N THR A 133 1.69 1.64 -2.31
CA THR A 133 1.76 0.27 -2.84
C THR A 133 3.14 -0.04 -3.40
N LEU A 134 3.44 -1.33 -3.52
CA LEU A 134 4.71 -1.85 -4.02
C LEU A 134 4.51 -3.14 -4.81
N TYR A 135 5.26 -3.32 -5.89
CA TYR A 135 5.34 -4.59 -6.61
C TYR A 135 6.67 -4.74 -7.35
N ALA A 136 7.02 -5.98 -7.65
CA ALA A 136 8.15 -6.32 -8.52
C ALA A 136 7.71 -6.67 -9.93
N ILE A 137 8.59 -6.45 -10.90
CA ILE A 137 8.35 -6.80 -12.32
C ILE A 137 9.25 -7.92 -12.85
N ASP A 138 10.33 -8.24 -12.14
CA ASP A 138 11.19 -9.34 -12.53
C ASP A 138 10.50 -10.69 -12.23
N SER A 139 10.84 -11.70 -13.03
CA SER A 139 10.17 -13.00 -12.96
C SER A 139 10.35 -13.74 -11.63
N GLY A 140 11.41 -13.43 -10.88
CA GLY A 140 11.69 -14.06 -9.59
C GLY A 140 10.76 -13.58 -8.48
N HIS A 141 10.34 -12.31 -8.53
CA HIS A 141 9.61 -11.67 -7.43
C HIS A 141 8.20 -11.21 -7.81
N ALA A 142 7.86 -11.09 -9.09
CA ALA A 142 6.58 -10.55 -9.56
C ALA A 142 5.35 -11.22 -8.93
N ARG A 143 5.42 -12.51 -8.58
CA ARG A 143 4.35 -13.27 -7.93
C ARG A 143 4.80 -13.95 -6.62
N ASP A 144 5.87 -13.45 -6.00
CA ASP A 144 6.39 -14.02 -4.76
C ASP A 144 5.70 -13.38 -3.55
N GLU A 145 4.65 -14.05 -3.04
CA GLU A 145 3.94 -13.62 -1.84
C GLU A 145 4.86 -13.57 -0.62
N ALA A 146 5.78 -14.53 -0.46
CA ALA A 146 6.63 -14.62 0.72
C ALA A 146 7.63 -13.46 0.77
N TRP A 147 8.20 -13.09 -0.38
CA TRP A 147 9.05 -11.90 -0.50
C TRP A 147 8.26 -10.63 -0.21
N LEU A 148 7.06 -10.46 -0.79
CA LEU A 148 6.21 -9.30 -0.52
C LEU A 148 5.90 -9.15 0.98
N GLN A 149 5.56 -10.25 1.67
CA GLN A 149 5.31 -10.22 3.11
C GLN A 149 6.55 -9.76 3.89
N ARG A 150 7.75 -10.25 3.57
CA ARG A 150 9.00 -9.82 4.22
C ARG A 150 9.26 -8.32 4.01
N VAL A 151 9.12 -7.84 2.78
CA VAL A 151 9.34 -6.42 2.45
C VAL A 151 8.29 -5.53 3.12
N MET A 152 7.01 -5.93 3.10
CA MET A 152 5.93 -5.21 3.80
C MET A 152 6.22 -5.07 5.29
N THR A 153 6.59 -6.17 5.95
CA THR A 153 6.94 -6.15 7.38
C THR A 153 8.13 -5.22 7.62
N ALA A 154 9.21 -5.34 6.84
CA ALA A 154 10.39 -4.49 7.00
C ALA A 154 10.07 -3.00 6.86
N LEU A 155 9.27 -2.61 5.86
CA LEU A 155 8.89 -1.22 5.64
C LEU A 155 7.94 -0.69 6.72
N ARG A 156 7.00 -1.51 7.20
CA ARG A 156 6.10 -1.14 8.31
C ARG A 156 6.87 -1.00 9.62
N ASP A 157 7.83 -1.87 9.90
CA ASP A 157 8.71 -1.75 11.07
C ASP A 157 9.56 -0.48 11.01
N MET A 158 10.08 -0.11 9.84
CA MET A 158 10.77 1.17 9.64
C MET A 158 9.83 2.37 9.82
N ARG A 159 8.62 2.33 9.24
CA ARG A 159 7.58 3.36 9.45
C ARG A 159 7.31 3.55 10.93
N ASP A 160 7.15 2.46 11.67
CA ASP A 160 6.82 2.42 13.08
C ASP A 160 8.02 2.65 14.01
N ARG A 161 9.22 2.92 13.45
CA ARG A 161 10.49 3.10 14.19
C ARG A 161 10.89 1.89 15.05
N LYS A 162 10.43 0.69 14.66
CA LYS A 162 10.85 -0.61 15.25
C LYS A 162 12.17 -1.11 14.66
N ARG A 163 12.63 -0.50 13.56
CA ARG A 163 13.87 -0.81 12.85
C ARG A 163 14.47 0.47 12.27
N ASP A 164 15.80 0.53 12.20
CA ASP A 164 16.52 1.59 11.48
C ASP A 164 16.17 1.59 9.99
N THR A 165 15.97 2.78 9.43
CA THR A 165 15.68 2.97 8.01
C THR A 165 16.96 3.23 7.23
N PRO A 166 17.37 2.31 6.33
CA PRO A 166 18.47 2.58 5.40
C PRO A 166 18.17 3.79 4.51
N GLU A 167 19.22 4.50 4.08
CA GLU A 167 19.10 5.72 3.26
C GLU A 167 18.27 5.50 1.99
N ASP A 168 18.48 4.36 1.31
CA ASP A 168 17.77 3.98 0.09
C ASP A 168 16.30 3.57 0.31
N CYS A 169 15.84 3.53 1.56
CA CYS A 169 14.45 3.24 1.93
C CYS A 169 13.75 4.46 2.57
N MET A 170 14.47 5.55 2.84
CA MET A 170 13.93 6.70 3.56
C MET A 170 12.71 7.32 2.86
N GLU A 171 12.74 7.44 1.52
CA GLU A 171 11.66 8.07 0.76
C GLU A 171 10.34 7.30 0.89
N VAL A 172 10.32 5.98 0.68
CA VAL A 172 9.09 5.18 0.81
C VAL A 172 8.56 5.16 2.24
N VAL A 173 9.46 5.13 3.23
CA VAL A 173 9.07 5.18 4.65
C VAL A 173 8.47 6.54 5.00
N ASP A 174 9.05 7.63 4.51
CA ASP A 174 8.52 8.99 4.65
C ASP A 174 7.13 9.13 4.00
N MET A 175 6.95 8.57 2.79
CA MET A 175 5.64 8.52 2.13
C MET A 175 4.60 7.77 2.97
N MET A 176 4.96 6.65 3.61
CA MET A 176 4.06 5.87 4.47
C MET A 176 3.68 6.67 5.74
N ARG A 177 4.64 7.36 6.36
CA ARG A 177 4.37 8.23 7.53
C ARG A 177 3.48 9.42 7.17
N ASN A 178 3.56 9.89 5.93
CA ASN A 178 2.79 11.01 5.40
C ASN A 178 1.69 10.57 4.42
N LYS A 179 1.10 9.39 4.61
CA LYS A 179 0.13 8.81 3.66
C LYS A 179 -1.06 9.72 3.33
N ASP A 180 -1.48 10.55 4.29
CA ASP A 180 -2.62 11.47 4.15
C ASP A 180 -2.26 12.76 3.36
N ASN A 181 -0.99 12.94 2.97
CA ASN A 181 -0.58 14.07 2.14
C ASN A 181 -1.07 13.89 0.69
N GLU A 182 -2.22 14.48 0.36
CA GLU A 182 -2.84 14.41 -0.97
C GLU A 182 -1.96 14.97 -2.10
N GLY A 183 -0.98 15.84 -1.79
CA GLY A 183 -0.06 16.41 -2.77
C GLY A 183 1.14 15.52 -3.09
N ASP A 184 1.40 14.48 -2.29
CA ASP A 184 2.56 13.60 -2.44
C ASP A 184 2.25 12.43 -3.37
N TRP A 185 2.65 12.56 -4.64
CA TRP A 185 2.55 11.51 -5.66
C TRP A 185 3.91 10.92 -6.03
N ARG A 186 4.86 10.93 -5.08
CA ARG A 186 6.17 10.32 -5.28
C ARG A 186 6.04 8.84 -5.63
N SER A 187 7.07 8.38 -6.30
CA SER A 187 7.24 6.99 -6.67
C SER A 187 8.71 6.73 -6.95
N GLY A 188 9.14 5.51 -6.75
CA GLY A 188 10.56 5.19 -6.85
C GLY A 188 10.83 3.71 -6.86
N TRP A 189 12.12 3.40 -6.88
CA TRP A 189 12.62 2.05 -6.79
C TRP A 189 12.73 1.67 -5.32
N LEU A 190 12.36 0.43 -4.99
CA LEU A 190 12.66 -0.11 -3.67
C LEU A 190 14.17 -0.12 -3.43
N GLY A 191 14.58 0.39 -2.27
CA GLY A 191 15.97 0.34 -1.81
C GLY A 191 16.52 -1.09 -1.81
N GLN A 192 17.72 -1.26 -2.37
CA GLN A 192 18.36 -2.56 -2.50
C GLN A 192 18.77 -3.17 -1.15
N SER A 193 18.82 -2.36 -0.08
CA SER A 193 18.98 -2.83 1.30
C SER A 193 17.95 -3.87 1.74
N ILE A 194 16.74 -3.86 1.13
CA ILE A 194 15.67 -4.82 1.41
C ILE A 194 15.04 -5.45 0.17
N ALA A 195 15.41 -5.03 -1.04
CA ALA A 195 14.80 -5.55 -2.26
C ALA A 195 15.18 -7.00 -2.58
N GLU A 196 16.23 -7.55 -1.96
CA GLU A 196 16.71 -8.93 -2.21
C GLU A 196 17.07 -9.18 -3.70
N GLY A 197 17.48 -8.12 -4.42
CA GLY A 197 17.78 -8.16 -5.85
C GLY A 197 16.57 -7.99 -6.77
N ALA A 198 15.38 -7.76 -6.23
CA ALA A 198 14.17 -7.51 -6.99
C ALA A 198 14.21 -6.17 -7.74
N GLN A 199 13.59 -6.16 -8.92
CA GLN A 199 13.23 -4.94 -9.65
C GLN A 199 11.86 -4.49 -9.17
N ALA A 200 11.84 -3.81 -8.03
CA ALA A 200 10.62 -3.42 -7.33
C ALA A 200 10.42 -1.90 -7.30
N TYR A 201 9.16 -1.50 -7.38
CA TYR A 201 8.75 -0.10 -7.41
C TYR A 201 7.69 0.15 -6.34
N TYR A 202 7.78 1.30 -5.68
CA TYR A 202 6.69 1.82 -4.88
C TYR A 202 6.07 3.05 -5.54
N HIS A 203 4.80 3.29 -5.25
CA HIS A 203 4.13 4.52 -5.60
C HIS A 203 2.90 4.76 -4.73
N LYS A 204 2.40 5.99 -4.74
CA LYS A 204 1.04 6.27 -4.25
C LYS A 204 0.01 5.92 -5.32
N ALA A 205 -0.96 5.10 -4.95
CA ALA A 205 -2.04 4.66 -5.82
C ALA A 205 -3.40 5.05 -5.24
N VAL A 206 -4.39 5.19 -6.12
CA VAL A 206 -5.80 5.23 -5.72
C VAL A 206 -6.36 3.82 -5.88
N VAL A 207 -6.83 3.25 -4.78
CA VAL A 207 -7.44 1.91 -4.74
C VAL A 207 -8.94 2.08 -4.55
N PHE A 208 -9.72 1.75 -5.58
CA PHE A 208 -11.17 1.86 -5.54
C PHE A 208 -11.82 0.65 -4.89
N GLN A 209 -12.83 0.87 -4.04
CA GLN A 209 -13.55 -0.20 -3.34
C GLN A 209 -14.16 -1.22 -4.33
N LYS A 210 -14.75 -0.76 -5.43
CA LYS A 210 -15.30 -1.62 -6.49
C LYS A 210 -14.29 -2.60 -7.13
N ASP A 211 -13.01 -2.31 -7.02
CA ASP A 211 -11.92 -3.10 -7.60
C ASP A 211 -11.31 -4.08 -6.57
N LEU A 212 -11.78 -4.01 -5.32
CA LEU A 212 -11.32 -4.83 -4.20
C LEU A 212 -12.24 -6.04 -3.97
N PRO A 213 -11.69 -7.18 -3.50
CA PRO A 213 -12.52 -8.28 -3.03
C PRO A 213 -13.39 -7.82 -1.86
N ASN A 214 -14.69 -8.12 -1.90
CA ASN A 214 -15.68 -7.68 -0.91
C ASN A 214 -15.71 -6.16 -0.62
N GLY A 215 -15.08 -5.31 -1.45
CA GLY A 215 -15.06 -3.85 -1.27
C GLY A 215 -13.95 -3.30 -0.38
N PHE A 216 -13.06 -4.13 0.18
CA PHE A 216 -12.01 -3.69 1.11
C PHE A 216 -10.70 -4.49 0.95
N ILE A 217 -9.63 -4.07 1.62
CA ILE A 217 -8.28 -4.60 1.38
C ILE A 217 -8.20 -6.07 1.83
N PRO A 218 -7.60 -6.98 1.04
CA PRO A 218 -7.38 -8.37 1.43
C PRO A 218 -6.63 -8.54 2.75
N ASP A 219 -6.78 -9.70 3.39
CA ASP A 219 -6.10 -10.00 4.67
C ASP A 219 -4.58 -10.05 4.52
N ASN A 220 -4.09 -10.54 3.39
CA ASN A 220 -2.67 -10.59 3.07
C ASN A 220 -2.13 -9.25 2.52
N TYR A 221 -2.98 -8.23 2.35
CA TYR A 221 -2.63 -6.93 1.75
C TYR A 221 -2.12 -7.01 0.31
N ILE A 222 -2.38 -8.11 -0.42
CA ILE A 222 -1.89 -8.31 -1.79
C ILE A 222 -3.03 -8.23 -2.80
N LEU A 223 -2.86 -7.39 -3.82
CA LEU A 223 -3.76 -7.24 -4.95
C LEU A 223 -3.06 -7.68 -6.24
N PRO A 224 -3.54 -8.70 -6.94
CA PRO A 224 -2.96 -9.09 -8.20
C PRO A 224 -3.35 -8.11 -9.32
N LYS A 225 -2.40 -7.80 -10.19
CA LYS A 225 -2.56 -6.89 -11.32
C LYS A 225 -1.93 -7.45 -12.59
N VAL A 226 -2.31 -6.92 -13.75
CA VAL A 226 -1.55 -7.11 -15.01
C VAL A 226 -0.64 -5.91 -15.23
N CYS A 227 0.67 -6.14 -15.35
CA CYS A 227 1.64 -5.11 -15.72
C CYS A 227 1.56 -4.84 -17.22
N THR A 228 0.83 -3.79 -17.59
CA THR A 228 0.54 -3.39 -18.98
C THR A 228 1.64 -2.56 -19.64
N SER A 229 2.57 -2.03 -18.86
CA SER A 229 3.70 -1.26 -19.39
C SER A 229 4.87 -1.32 -18.43
N ILE A 230 5.99 -1.86 -18.88
CA ILE A 230 7.27 -1.72 -18.18
C ILE A 230 7.96 -0.48 -18.78
N PRO A 231 8.31 0.52 -17.97
CA PRO A 231 8.91 1.74 -18.47
C PRO A 231 10.34 1.47 -18.95
N GLN A 232 10.69 2.00 -20.12
CA GLN A 232 12.05 1.88 -20.68
C GLN A 232 13.03 2.90 -20.10
N LYS A 233 12.52 3.93 -19.41
CA LYS A 233 13.31 5.01 -18.80
C LYS A 233 13.21 4.91 -17.29
N ALA A 234 14.34 5.10 -16.61
CA ALA A 234 14.38 5.25 -15.16
C ALA A 234 13.50 6.43 -14.72
N GLY A 235 12.77 6.28 -13.61
CA GLY A 235 11.92 7.32 -13.03
C GLY A 235 10.44 7.28 -13.43
N HIS A 236 10.03 6.34 -14.28
CA HIS A 236 8.62 6.02 -14.47
C HIS A 236 8.28 4.72 -13.74
N VAL A 237 7.07 4.65 -13.19
CA VAL A 237 6.52 3.44 -12.56
C VAL A 237 5.86 2.58 -13.64
N PRO A 238 5.96 1.24 -13.56
CA PRO A 238 5.17 0.38 -14.43
C PRO A 238 3.67 0.68 -14.33
N LEU A 239 2.96 0.51 -15.44
CA LEU A 239 1.51 0.70 -15.45
C LEU A 239 0.86 -0.66 -15.21
N VAL A 240 0.09 -0.74 -14.14
CA VAL A 240 -0.66 -1.93 -13.78
C VAL A 240 -2.16 -1.73 -14.04
N SER A 241 -2.85 -2.82 -14.38
CA SER A 241 -4.30 -2.85 -14.52
C SER A 241 -4.90 -3.84 -13.52
N VAL A 242 -6.06 -3.46 -12.97
CA VAL A 242 -6.80 -4.25 -11.99
C VAL A 242 -7.17 -5.61 -12.58
N ILE A 243 -6.90 -6.68 -11.84
CA ILE A 243 -7.56 -7.95 -12.05
C ILE A 243 -8.84 -7.94 -11.23
N PRO A 244 -10.02 -8.22 -11.81
CA PRO A 244 -11.25 -8.28 -11.04
C PRO A 244 -11.24 -9.39 -9.96
N PRO A 245 -11.81 -9.15 -8.77
CA PRO A 245 -11.78 -10.11 -7.67
C PRO A 245 -12.31 -11.52 -7.98
N VAL A 246 -13.26 -11.63 -8.91
CA VAL A 246 -13.83 -12.92 -9.37
C VAL A 246 -12.77 -13.94 -9.85
N PHE A 247 -11.56 -13.49 -10.20
CA PHE A 247 -10.46 -14.37 -10.66
C PHE A 247 -9.53 -14.86 -9.55
N TYR A 248 -9.63 -14.33 -8.33
CA TYR A 248 -8.74 -14.66 -7.20
C TYR A 248 -9.41 -14.63 -5.82
N MET A 249 -10.73 -14.54 -5.78
CA MET A 249 -11.56 -14.83 -4.60
C MET A 249 -12.02 -16.28 -4.63
#